data_AF-A0A239EFT3-F1
#
_entry.id   AF-A0A239EFT3-F1
#
_cell.length_a   1.000
_cell.length_b   1.000
_cell.length_c   1.000
_cell.angle_alpha   90.00
_cell.angle_beta   90.00
_cell.angle_gamma   90.00
#
_symmetry.space_group_name_H-M   'P 1'
#
loop_
_entity.id
_entity.type
_entity.pdbx_description
1 polymer ?
#
loop_
_entity_poly.entity_id
_entity_poly.type
_entity_poly.pdbx_seq_one_letter_code
_entity_poly.pdbx_strand_id
1 'polypeptide(L)'
;MKNVTIALDEETHRRARIRAAELGTSLSALVKAYLEQLGSDETAPATGVREMPTSFTAMPPVASGAPPKPRKPRQPGALKGKIRVADDFDVTPDWLIDAFEGKDSDLPWPE
;
A
#
# COMPACT_ATOMS: atom_id res chain seq x y z
N MET A 1 17.69 0.43 -4.76
CA MET A 1 17.41 -1.03 -4.82
C MET A 1 16.31 -1.35 -3.83
N LYS A 2 15.25 -2.06 -4.25
CA LYS A 2 14.18 -2.56 -3.38
C LYS A 2 14.14 -4.08 -3.52
N ASN A 3 13.83 -4.78 -2.43
CA ASN A 3 13.76 -6.25 -2.43
C ASN A 3 12.30 -6.70 -2.52
N VAL A 4 12.05 -7.76 -3.27
CA VAL A 4 10.72 -8.38 -3.43
C VAL A 4 10.80 -9.81 -2.90
N THR A 5 9.83 -10.21 -2.08
CA THR A 5 9.69 -11.59 -1.58
C THR A 5 8.46 -12.21 -2.23
N ILE A 6 8.61 -13.39 -2.83
CA ILE A 6 7.54 -14.09 -3.56
C ILE A 6 7.48 -15.52 -3.03
N ALA A 7 6.28 -16.00 -2.71
CA ALA A 7 6.05 -17.41 -2.41
C ALA A 7 5.71 -18.13 -3.71
N LEU A 8 6.51 -19.13 -4.07
CA LEU A 8 6.31 -20.00 -5.23
C LEU A 8 6.35 -21.45 -4.75
N ASP A 9 5.71 -22.35 -5.48
CA ASP A 9 5.94 -23.77 -5.29
C ASP A 9 7.38 -24.17 -5.67
N GLU A 10 7.88 -25.23 -5.06
CA GLU A 10 9.28 -25.68 -5.23
C GLU A 10 9.58 -26.05 -6.68
N GLU A 11 8.62 -26.64 -7.40
CA GLU A 11 8.81 -27.08 -8.78
C GLU A 11 8.92 -25.89 -9.74
N THR A 12 8.09 -24.86 -9.56
CA THR A 12 8.17 -23.60 -10.31
C THR A 12 9.50 -22.89 -10.04
N HIS A 13 9.92 -22.78 -8.78
CA HIS A 13 11.20 -22.18 -8.44
C HIS A 13 12.39 -22.96 -9.06
N ARG A 14 12.35 -24.29 -9.00
CA ARG A 14 13.37 -25.18 -9.59
C ARG A 14 13.45 -25.01 -11.11
N ARG A 15 12.33 -25.07 -11.81
CA ARG A 15 12.27 -24.90 -13.28
C ARG A 15 12.78 -23.54 -13.71
N ALA A 16 12.37 -22.48 -13.01
CA ALA A 16 12.78 -21.13 -13.31
C ALA A 16 14.29 -20.93 -13.13
N ARG A 17 14.90 -21.56 -12.11
CA ARG A 17 16.36 -21.55 -11.94
C ARG A 17 17.10 -22.31 -13.03
N ILE A 18 16.63 -23.50 -13.42
CA ILE A 18 17.24 -24.28 -14.52
C ILE A 18 17.23 -23.43 -15.79
N ARG A 19 16.09 -22.80 -16.10
CA ARG A 19 15.94 -21.96 -17.29
C ARG A 19 16.84 -20.72 -17.25
N ALA A 20 16.97 -20.09 -16.10
CA ALA A 20 17.89 -18.96 -15.93
C ALA A 20 19.34 -19.37 -16.19
N ALA A 21 19.76 -20.53 -15.66
CA ALA A 21 21.11 -21.06 -15.85
C ALA A 21 21.41 -21.41 -17.30
N GLU A 22 20.46 -22.04 -18.02
CA GLU A 22 20.58 -22.33 -19.45
C GLU A 22 20.82 -21.07 -20.29
N LEU A 23 20.19 -19.95 -19.91
CA LEU A 23 20.32 -18.66 -20.57
C LEU A 23 21.56 -17.87 -20.10
N GLY A 24 22.33 -18.39 -19.13
CA GLY A 24 23.47 -17.68 -18.54
C GLY A 24 23.08 -16.46 -17.70
N THR A 25 21.84 -16.43 -17.19
CA THR A 25 21.30 -15.31 -16.39
C THR A 25 20.92 -15.77 -14.98
N SER A 26 20.48 -14.83 -14.14
CA SER A 26 19.88 -15.15 -12.84
C SER A 26 18.36 -15.01 -12.89
N LEU A 27 17.68 -15.73 -11.99
CA LEU A 27 16.22 -15.62 -11.83
C LEU A 27 15.78 -14.15 -11.63
N SER A 28 16.50 -13.39 -10.80
CA SER A 28 16.21 -11.98 -10.55
C SER A 28 16.38 -11.11 -11.79
N ALA A 29 17.32 -11.43 -12.69
CA ALA A 29 17.49 -10.72 -13.95
C ALA A 29 16.33 -11.00 -14.92
N LEU A 30 15.85 -12.25 -15.00
CA LEU A 30 14.66 -12.59 -15.80
C LEU A 30 13.41 -11.86 -15.30
N VAL A 31 13.19 -11.87 -13.99
CA VAL A 31 12.04 -11.17 -13.38
C VAL A 31 12.14 -9.66 -13.63
N LYS A 32 13.34 -9.08 -13.52
CA LYS A 32 13.55 -7.66 -13.82
C LYS A 32 13.18 -7.33 -15.26
N ALA A 33 13.69 -8.08 -16.24
CA ALA A 33 13.41 -7.84 -17.65
C ALA A 33 11.91 -7.97 -17.97
N TYR A 34 11.24 -8.97 -17.39
CA TYR A 34 9.80 -9.16 -17.55
C TYR A 34 8.97 -8.00 -16.99
N LEU A 35 9.31 -7.51 -15.79
CA LEU A 35 8.62 -6.37 -15.18
C LEU A 35 8.87 -5.06 -15.96
N GLU A 36 10.07 -4.87 -16.52
CA GLU A 36 10.37 -3.73 -17.40
C GLU A 36 9.54 -3.78 -18.68
N GLN A 37 9.34 -4.97 -19.26
CA GLN A 37 8.48 -5.15 -20.43
C GLN A 37 7.01 -4.82 -20.12
N LEU A 38 6.47 -5.34 -19.01
CA LEU A 38 5.11 -5.04 -18.57
C LEU A 38 4.89 -3.54 -18.32
N GLY A 39 5.86 -2.85 -17.70
CA GLY A 39 5.78 -1.41 -17.50
C GLY A 39 5.95 -0.58 -18.77
N SER A 40 6.53 -1.15 -19.83
CA SER A 40 6.69 -0.47 -21.11
C SER A 40 5.41 -0.51 -21.95
N ASP A 41 4.65 -1.60 -21.88
CA ASP A 41 3.37 -1.77 -22.60
C ASP A 41 2.23 -0.88 -22.05
N GLU A 42 2.35 -0.37 -20.82
CA GLU A 42 1.40 0.61 -20.24
C GLU A 42 1.56 2.05 -20.79
N THR A 43 2.41 2.30 -21.79
CA THR A 43 2.59 3.65 -22.38
C THR A 43 1.67 3.94 -23.58
N ALA A 44 0.59 3.16 -23.77
CA ALA A 44 -0.51 3.59 -24.63
C ALA A 44 -1.39 4.60 -23.87
N PRO A 45 -1.70 5.79 -24.42
CA PRO A 45 -2.45 6.81 -23.70
C PRO A 45 -3.85 6.28 -23.38
N ALA A 46 -4.11 6.07 -22.10
CA ALA A 46 -5.44 5.82 -21.59
C ALA A 46 -6.33 7.03 -21.91
N THR A 47 -7.08 6.91 -23.00
CA THR A 47 -8.31 7.67 -23.25
C THR A 47 -9.24 7.41 -22.06
N GLY A 48 -9.32 8.36 -21.12
CA GLY A 48 -10.35 8.31 -20.08
C GLY A 48 -9.96 8.72 -18.66
N VAL A 49 -9.05 9.68 -18.45
CA VAL A 49 -9.04 10.46 -17.21
C VAL A 49 -9.58 11.84 -17.52
N ARG A 50 -10.84 12.10 -17.21
CA ARG A 50 -11.33 13.48 -17.11
C ARG A 50 -10.48 14.15 -16.03
N GLU A 51 -9.81 15.24 -16.40
CA GLU A 51 -9.12 16.07 -15.42
C GLU A 51 -10.13 16.55 -14.38
N MET A 52 -9.97 16.08 -13.15
CA MET A 52 -10.53 16.76 -11.99
C MET A 52 -9.58 17.93 -11.70
N PRO A 53 -10.01 19.20 -11.75
CA PRO A 53 -9.14 20.32 -11.41
C PRO A 53 -8.81 20.23 -9.92
N THR A 54 -7.66 19.64 -9.60
CA THR A 54 -7.07 19.69 -8.27
C THR A 54 -6.46 21.08 -8.13
N SER A 55 -7.23 22.00 -7.54
CA SER A 55 -6.75 23.33 -7.16
C SER A 55 -5.78 23.30 -5.96
N PHE A 56 -5.30 22.12 -5.56
CA PHE A 56 -4.31 21.99 -4.51
C PHE A 56 -2.92 22.33 -5.05
N THR A 57 -2.57 23.62 -4.99
CA THR A 57 -1.18 24.04 -4.95
C THR A 57 -0.56 23.48 -3.68
N ALA A 58 0.32 22.50 -3.83
CA ALA A 58 1.19 22.08 -2.74
C ALA A 58 1.96 23.31 -2.26
N MET A 59 1.83 23.64 -0.98
CA MET A 59 2.68 24.67 -0.37
C MET A 59 4.13 24.30 -0.70
N PRO A 60 4.94 25.24 -1.23
CA PRO A 60 6.36 24.98 -1.42
C PRO A 60 6.93 24.51 -0.08
N PRO A 61 7.78 23.47 -0.06
CA PRO A 61 8.39 23.00 1.16
C PRO A 61 9.05 24.23 1.79
N VAL A 62 8.54 24.63 2.97
CA VAL A 62 9.08 25.77 3.69
C VAL A 62 10.57 25.49 3.79
N ALA A 63 11.38 26.34 3.16
CA ALA A 63 12.83 26.21 3.14
C ALA A 63 13.43 26.54 4.52
N SER A 64 12.82 26.04 5.60
CA SER A 64 13.58 25.78 6.81
C SER A 64 14.47 24.59 6.48
N GLY A 65 15.65 24.86 5.93
CA GLY A 65 16.78 23.91 5.85
C GLY A 65 17.27 23.45 7.23
N ALA A 66 16.44 23.57 8.27
CA ALA A 66 16.67 22.95 9.54
C ALA A 66 16.44 21.44 9.36
N PRO A 67 17.43 20.60 9.68
CA PRO A 67 17.23 19.16 9.68
C PRO A 67 16.01 18.81 10.54
N PRO A 68 15.24 17.77 10.19
CA PRO A 68 14.15 17.30 11.06
C PRO A 68 14.71 17.12 12.46
N LYS A 69 14.08 17.74 13.46
CA LYS A 69 14.51 17.63 14.86
C LYS A 69 14.73 16.15 15.18
N PRO A 70 15.82 15.79 15.87
CA PRO A 70 16.11 14.40 16.19
C PRO A 70 14.88 13.79 16.88
N ARG A 71 14.33 12.72 16.29
CA ARG A 71 13.18 12.02 16.86
C ARG A 71 13.62 11.50 18.22
N LYS A 72 12.84 11.80 19.28
CA LYS A 72 13.09 11.21 20.61
C LYS A 72 13.17 9.68 20.46
N PRO A 73 14.12 9.02 21.14
CA PRO A 73 14.23 7.58 21.08
C PRO A 73 12.89 6.96 21.49
N ARG A 74 12.42 5.96 20.72
CA ARG A 74 11.16 5.27 21.04
C ARG A 74 11.27 4.72 22.46
N GLN A 75 10.21 4.88 23.25
CA GLN A 75 10.12 4.37 24.61
C GLN A 75 9.05 3.27 24.62
N PRO A 76 9.41 2.00 24.32
CA PRO A 76 8.47 0.89 24.42
C PRO A 76 7.83 0.86 25.82
N GLY A 77 6.51 0.82 25.89
CA GLY A 77 5.79 0.82 27.16
C GLY A 77 5.51 2.19 27.78
N ALA A 78 5.90 3.31 27.16
CA ALA A 78 5.61 4.66 27.68
C ALA A 78 4.11 4.98 27.85
N LEU A 79 3.25 4.23 27.15
CA LEU A 79 1.79 4.34 27.22
C LEU A 79 1.13 3.17 27.98
N LYS A 80 1.92 2.28 28.59
CA LYS A 80 1.39 1.19 29.41
C LYS A 80 0.57 1.78 30.57
N GLY A 81 -0.68 1.33 30.72
CA GLY A 81 -1.63 1.85 31.71
C GLY A 81 -2.35 3.15 31.32
N LYS A 82 -1.89 3.85 30.27
CA LYS A 82 -2.56 5.03 29.67
C LYS A 82 -3.45 4.63 28.50
N ILE A 83 -3.11 3.53 27.83
CA ILE A 83 -3.98 2.91 26.81
C ILE A 83 -5.07 2.15 27.55
N ARG A 84 -6.32 2.45 27.24
CA ARG A 84 -7.51 1.74 27.69
C ARG A 84 -8.40 1.46 26.49
N VAL A 85 -9.08 0.33 26.52
CA VAL A 85 -10.18 0.05 25.61
C VAL A 85 -11.41 0.71 26.20
N ALA A 86 -12.25 1.32 25.35
CA ALA A 86 -13.50 1.91 25.78
C ALA A 86 -14.48 0.79 26.16
N ASP A 87 -15.36 1.05 27.14
CA ASP A 87 -16.27 0.02 27.66
C ASP A 87 -17.30 -0.45 26.61
N ASP A 88 -17.51 0.35 25.57
CA ASP A 88 -18.42 0.13 24.44
C ASP A 88 -17.72 -0.42 23.18
N PHE A 89 -16.43 -0.77 23.24
CA PHE A 89 -15.67 -1.19 22.06
C PHE A 89 -16.26 -2.41 21.34
N ASP A 90 -16.86 -3.35 22.08
CA ASP A 90 -17.47 -4.55 21.51
C ASP A 90 -18.93 -4.33 21.05
N VAL A 91 -19.47 -3.13 21.22
CA VAL A 91 -20.85 -2.80 20.81
C VAL A 91 -20.82 -2.18 19.41
N THR A 92 -21.26 -2.95 18.42
CA THR A 92 -21.47 -2.43 17.07
C THR A 92 -22.76 -1.62 17.02
N PRO A 93 -22.75 -0.36 16.54
CA PRO A 93 -23.96 0.43 16.39
C PRO A 93 -24.93 -0.19 15.37
N ASP A 94 -26.24 -0.12 15.67
CA ASP A 94 -27.29 -0.72 14.84
C ASP A 94 -27.29 -0.18 13.40
N TRP A 95 -27.12 1.13 13.24
CA TRP A 95 -27.05 1.77 11.92
C TRP A 95 -25.93 1.19 11.04
N LEU A 96 -24.82 0.77 11.65
CA LEU A 96 -23.69 0.20 10.93
C LEU A 96 -24.02 -1.22 10.49
N ILE A 97 -24.71 -1.99 11.33
CA ILE A 97 -25.21 -3.32 10.97
C ILE A 97 -26.21 -3.22 9.82
N ASP A 98 -27.17 -2.30 9.90
CA ASP A 98 -28.20 -2.09 8.88
C ASP A 98 -27.61 -1.65 7.52
N ALA A 99 -26.51 -0.89 7.54
CA ALA A 99 -25.75 -0.55 6.34
C ALA A 99 -25.08 -1.77 5.69
N PHE A 100 -24.53 -2.71 6.47
CA PHE A 100 -23.96 -3.97 5.94
C PHE A 100 -25.04 -4.92 5.44
N GLU A 101 -26.22 -4.94 6.06
CA GLU A 101 -27.36 -5.75 5.65
C GLU A 101 -28.18 -5.12 4.52
N GLY A 102 -27.83 -3.90 4.09
CA GLY A 102 -28.46 -3.19 2.97
C GLY A 102 -29.90 -2.76 3.24
N LYS A 103 -30.30 -2.66 4.52
CA LYS A 103 -31.65 -2.24 4.91
C LYS A 103 -31.85 -0.73 4.75
N ASP A 104 -30.79 0.02 5.03
CA ASP A 104 -30.82 1.49 5.12
C ASP A 104 -29.96 2.17 4.04
N SER A 105 -29.76 1.52 2.88
CA SER A 105 -28.89 2.03 1.81
C SER A 105 -29.31 3.39 1.22
N ASP A 106 -30.56 3.80 1.48
CA ASP A 106 -31.13 5.07 1.01
C ASP A 106 -31.13 6.18 2.09
N LEU A 107 -30.73 5.87 3.33
CA LEU A 107 -30.65 6.86 4.41
C LEU A 107 -29.29 7.60 4.41
N PRO A 108 -29.26 8.89 4.77
CA PRO A 108 -28.02 9.64 4.92
C PRO A 108 -27.20 9.11 6.10
N TRP A 109 -25.86 9.26 6.02
CA TRP A 109 -24.97 8.91 7.12
C TRP A 109 -25.37 9.66 8.40
N PRO A 110 -25.42 8.97 9.56
CA PRO A 110 -25.71 9.64 10.83
C PRO A 110 -24.56 10.63 11.18
N GLU A 111 -24.92 11.78 11.76
CA GLU A 111 -23.97 12.78 12.29
C GLU A 111 -23.29 12.33 13.59
#